data_AF-A0A970Q258-F1
#
_entry.id   AF-A0A970Q258-F1
#
_cell.length_a   1.000
_cell.length_b   1.000
_cell.length_c   1.000
_cell.angle_alpha   90.00
_cell.angle_beta   90.00
_cell.angle_gamma   90.00
#
_symmetry.space_group_name_H-M   'P 1'
#
loop_
_entity.id
_entity.type
_entity.pdbx_description
1 polymer ?
#
loop_
_entity_poly.entity_id
_entity_poly.type
_entity_poly.pdbx_seq_one_letter_code
_entity_poly.pdbx_strand_id
1 'polypeptide(L)' 'MVENTKQEKLPAMKVKEVLSGIEDKIEKNPLLREVYYRESEDFNDLIEKFSGEKVMMAVQLVESYKLLLEMEKNCRD' A
#
# COMPACT_ATOMS: atom_id res chain seq x y z
N MET A 1 8.55 -19.01 -39.96
CA MET A 1 9.41 -18.62 -38.82
C MET A 1 8.53 -17.81 -37.89
N VAL A 2 8.13 -18.37 -36.75
CA VAL A 2 7.25 -17.68 -35.80
C VAL A 2 8.18 -17.00 -34.78
N GLU A 3 8.09 -15.68 -34.69
CA GLU A 3 8.86 -14.88 -33.74
C GLU A 3 8.45 -15.29 -32.32
N ASN A 4 9.41 -15.85 -31.57
CA ASN A 4 9.28 -16.06 -30.14
C ASN A 4 9.16 -14.69 -29.47
N THR A 5 7.93 -14.29 -29.19
CA THR A 5 7.63 -13.14 -28.34
C THR A 5 8.23 -13.45 -26.97
N LYS A 6 9.29 -12.73 -26.61
CA LYS A 6 9.83 -12.71 -25.25
C LYS A 6 8.67 -12.31 -24.33
N GLN A 7 8.05 -13.28 -23.67
CA GLN A 7 7.38 -13.00 -22.41
C GLN A 7 8.48 -12.51 -21.48
N GLU A 8 8.63 -11.19 -21.36
CA GLU A 8 9.32 -10.58 -20.24
C GLU A 8 8.55 -11.02 -19.00
N LYS A 9 8.95 -12.16 -18.43
CA LYS A 9 8.49 -12.60 -17.13
C LYS A 9 8.87 -11.48 -16.18
N LEU A 10 7.89 -10.65 -15.82
CA LEU A 10 7.97 -9.81 -14.64
C LEU A 10 8.60 -10.69 -13.54
N PRO A 11 9.71 -10.28 -12.93
CA PRO A 11 10.33 -11.11 -11.91
C PRO A 11 9.26 -11.44 -10.89
N ALA A 12 9.18 -12.70 -10.48
CA ALA A 12 8.33 -13.11 -9.38
C ALA A 12 8.88 -12.44 -8.11
N MET A 13 8.54 -11.17 -7.91
CA MET A 13 8.77 -10.46 -6.67
C MET A 13 8.07 -11.26 -5.60
N LYS A 14 8.81 -11.64 -4.56
CA LYS A 14 8.19 -12.34 -3.44
C LYS A 14 7.15 -11.40 -2.85
N VAL A 15 5.96 -11.89 -2.51
CA VAL A 15 4.90 -11.08 -1.87
C VAL A 15 5.46 -10.24 -0.70
N LYS A 16 6.40 -10.81 0.06
CA LYS A 16 7.18 -10.11 1.10
C LYS A 16 7.96 -8.88 0.63
N GLU A 17 8.61 -8.95 -0.53
CA GLU A 17 9.36 -7.82 -1.11
C GLU A 17 8.41 -6.71 -1.55
N VAL A 18 7.24 -7.07 -2.09
CA VAL A 18 6.19 -6.10 -2.44
C VAL A 18 5.66 -5.41 -1.18
N LEU A 19 5.31 -6.18 -0.15
CA LEU A 19 4.78 -5.64 1.11
C LEU A 19 5.80 -4.74 1.82
N SER A 20 7.06 -5.15 1.88
CA SER A 20 8.14 -4.32 2.44
C SER A 20 8.34 -3.03 1.63
N GLY A 21 8.25 -3.10 0.29
CA GLY A 21 8.33 -1.91 -0.56
C GLY A 21 7.16 -0.94 -0.38
N ILE A 22 5.97 -1.43 0.01
CA ILE A 22 4.81 -0.60 0.34
C ILE A 22 4.99 0.03 1.73
N GLU A 23 5.42 -0.76 2.72
CA GLU A 23 5.72 -0.29 4.07
C GLU A 23 6.72 0.87 4.07
N ASP A 24 7.80 0.73 3.30
CA ASP A 24 8.81 1.76 3.08
C ASP A 24 8.23 3.08 2.54
N LYS A 25 7.21 3.00 1.67
CA LYS A 25 6.53 4.16 1.10
C LYS A 25 5.57 4.81 2.09
N ILE A 26 4.91 4.00 2.92
CA ILE A 26 4.06 4.49 4.02
C ILE A 26 4.91 5.29 5.00
N GLU A 27 6.04 4.73 5.45
CA GLU A 27 6.93 5.40 6.41
C GLU A 27 7.53 6.72 5.91
N LYS A 28 7.84 6.80 4.61
CA LYS A 28 8.46 8.00 4.00
C LYS A 28 7.45 9.09 3.66
N ASN A 29 6.16 8.78 3.58
CA ASN A 29 5.11 9.76 3.24
C ASN A 29 4.37 10.21 4.50
N PRO A 30 4.45 11.49 4.90
CA PRO A 30 3.85 11.97 6.13
C PRO A 30 2.34 11.73 6.24
N LEU A 31 1.60 11.84 5.12
CA LEU A 31 0.16 11.61 5.11
C LEU A 31 -0.17 10.11 5.26
N LEU A 32 0.52 9.25 4.51
CA LEU A 32 0.32 7.80 4.62
C LEU A 32 0.70 7.28 6.01
N ARG A 33 1.83 7.75 6.55
CA ARG A 33 2.30 7.38 7.89
C ARG A 33 1.29 7.77 8.96
N GLU A 34 0.80 9.00 8.90
CA GLU A 34 -0.20 9.50 9.85
C GLU A 34 -1.48 8.66 9.78
N VAL A 35 -1.99 8.39 8.57
CA VAL A 35 -3.18 7.54 8.38
C VAL A 35 -2.94 6.09 8.83
N TYR A 36 -1.74 5.54 8.63
CA TYR A 36 -1.41 4.16 9.01
C TYR A 36 -1.46 3.92 10.52
N TYR A 37 -0.86 4.84 11.29
CA TYR A 37 -0.76 4.73 12.75
C TYR A 37 -1.95 5.31 13.51
N ARG A 38 -2.87 6.00 12.82
CA ARG A 38 -4.04 6.60 13.45
C ARG A 38 -5.03 5.53 13.91
N GLU A 39 -5.49 5.68 15.15
CA GLU A 39 -6.52 4.82 15.75
C GLU A 39 -7.96 5.38 15.57
N SER A 40 -8.07 6.67 15.24
CA SER A 40 -9.34 7.38 15.03
C SER A 40 -9.75 7.39 13.55
N GLU A 41 -11.06 7.28 13.29
CA GLU A 41 -11.65 7.51 11.96
C GLU A 41 -11.90 9.00 11.66
N ASP A 42 -11.58 9.90 12.60
CA ASP A 42 -11.60 11.35 12.35
C ASP A 42 -10.35 11.78 11.59
N PHE A 43 -10.56 12.35 10.41
CA PHE A 43 -9.52 12.86 9.52
C PHE A 43 -9.65 14.35 9.21
N ASN A 44 -10.52 15.09 9.92
CA ASN A 44 -10.78 16.50 9.61
C ASN A 44 -9.52 17.36 9.62
N ASP A 45 -8.62 17.14 10.58
CA ASP A 45 -7.32 17.81 10.67
C ASP A 45 -6.41 17.52 9.46
N LEU A 46 -6.43 16.30 8.93
CA LEU A 46 -5.67 15.94 7.73
C LEU A 46 -6.31 16.51 6.47
N ILE A 47 -7.63 16.58 6.42
CA ILE A 47 -8.37 17.18 5.30
C ILE A 47 -8.02 18.67 5.20
N GLU A 48 -7.99 19.38 6.33
CA GLU A 48 -7.54 20.77 6.41
C GLU A 48 -6.10 20.94 5.92
N LYS A 49 -5.22 20.00 6.25
CA LYS A 49 -3.78 20.08 5.94
C LYS A 49 -3.38 19.62 4.54
N PHE A 50 -4.04 18.59 3.98
CA PHE A 50 -3.59 17.88 2.78
C PHE A 50 -4.61 17.86 1.63
N SER A 51 -5.83 18.36 1.83
CA SER A 51 -7.02 18.20 0.99
C SER A 51 -7.73 16.85 1.13
N GLY A 52 -9.07 16.89 1.08
CA GLY A 52 -9.91 15.70 1.29
C GLY A 52 -9.68 14.58 0.29
N GLU A 53 -9.42 14.89 -0.98
CA GLU A 53 -9.12 13.88 -2.00
C GLU A 53 -7.84 13.09 -1.68
N LYS A 54 -6.78 13.78 -1.27
CA LYS A 54 -5.51 13.12 -0.91
C LYS A 54 -5.67 12.26 0.34
N VAL A 55 -6.44 12.73 1.32
CA VAL A 55 -6.73 11.97 2.54
C VAL A 55 -7.52 10.71 2.22
N MET A 56 -8.59 10.80 1.40
CA MET A 56 -9.35 9.62 0.98
C MET A 56 -8.48 8.59 0.26
N MET A 57 -7.62 9.03 -0.67
CA MET A 57 -6.68 8.11 -1.34
C MET A 57 -5.69 7.48 -0.36
N ALA A 58 -5.18 8.26 0.60
CA ALA A 58 -4.26 7.75 1.62
C ALA A 58 -4.92 6.68 2.50
N VAL A 59 -6.16 6.90 2.93
CA VAL A 59 -6.97 5.92 3.69
C VAL A 59 -7.14 4.63 2.89
N GLN A 60 -7.62 4.73 1.66
CA GLN A 60 -7.83 3.56 0.81
C GLN A 60 -6.54 2.76 0.57
N LEU A 61 -5.41 3.44 0.36
CA LEU A 61 -4.11 2.79 0.18
C LEU A 61 -3.65 2.07 1.44
N VAL A 62 -3.78 2.71 2.60
CA VAL A 62 -3.42 2.13 3.91
C VAL A 62 -4.29 0.93 4.25
N GLU A 63 -5.61 1.02 4.05
CA GLU A 63 -6.55 -0.09 4.28
C GLU A 63 -6.25 -1.27 3.37
N SER A 64 -6.01 -1.01 2.08
CA SER A 64 -5.63 -2.05 1.12
C SER A 64 -4.32 -2.75 1.52
N TYR A 65 -3.34 -2.00 2.02
CA TYR A 65 -2.10 -2.58 2.52
C TYR A 65 -2.32 -3.45 3.77
N LYS A 66 -3.12 -2.98 4.74
CA LYS A 66 -3.47 -3.76 5.95
C LYS A 66 -4.18 -5.07 5.58
N LEU A 67 -5.09 -5.04 4.59
CA LEU A 67 -5.74 -6.24 4.06
C LEU A 67 -4.73 -7.21 3.43
N LEU A 68 -3.77 -6.70 2.64
CA LEU A 68 -2.74 -7.55 2.02
C LEU A 68 -1.83 -8.21 3.08
N LEU A 69 -1.51 -7.52 4.17
CA LEU A 69 -0.78 -8.10 5.31
C LEU A 69 -1.56 -9.23 5.97
N GLU A 70 -2.87 -9.04 6.17
CA GLU A 70 -3.74 -10.05 6.76
C GLU A 70 -3.84 -11.30 5.85
N MET A 71 -4.03 -11.09 4.55
CA MET A 71 -4.05 -12.18 3.57
C MET A 71 -2.73 -12.96 3.55
N GLU A 72 -1.59 -12.27 3.63
CA GLU A 72 -0.26 -12.92 3.66
C GLU A 72 -0.08 -13.81 4.88
N LYS A 73 -0.55 -13.34 6.04
CA LYS A 73 -0.55 -14.13 7.28
C LYS A 73 -1.43 -15.37 7.14
N ASN A 74 -2.66 -15.22 6.64
CA ASN A 74 -3.60 -16.32 6.48
C ASN A 74 -3.20 -17.35 5.41
N CYS A 75 -2.27 -17.02 4.49
CA CYS A 75 -1.69 -17.99 3.55
C CYS A 75 -0.47 -18.75 4.12
N ARG A 76 0.09 -18.32 5.25
CA ARG A 76 1.21 -18.99 5.93
C ARG A 76 0.75 -19.99 6.99
N ASP A 77 -0.47 -19.83 7.50
CA ASP A 77 -1.14 -20.74 8.44
C ASP A 77 -1.78 -21.93 7.70
#